data_AF-A0A8S3F6B0-F1
#
_entry.id   AF-A0A8S3F6B0-F1
#
_cell.length_a   1.000
_cell.length_b   1.000
_cell.length_c   1.000
_cell.angle_alpha   90.00
_cell.angle_beta   90.00
_cell.angle_gamma   90.00
#
_symmetry.space_group_name_H-M   'P 1'
#
loop_
_entity.id
_entity.type
_entity.pdbx_description
1 polymer ?
#
loop_
_entity_poly.entity_id
_entity_poly.type
_entity_poly.pdbx_seq_one_letter_code
_entity_poly.pdbx_strand_id
1 'polypeptide(L)'
;IVKLEEFEKKFESEYDETSKAVEELEEGPQTETTTSEINRLKQRQINQKIKIRVTGLKAEKVADDRDAILAKDCRLHNKCGTILILGLKNSGKKTLLNTLKENKFDEYTSNLSCELFMGKMKFTIIELE
;
A
#
# COMPACT_ATOMS: atom_id res chain seq x y z
N ILE A 1 12.21 3.11 -15.72
CA ILE A 1 10.98 3.28 -14.92
C ILE A 1 10.24 1.96 -15.00
N VAL A 2 10.11 1.20 -13.91
CA VAL A 2 9.32 -0.05 -13.91
C VAL A 2 7.86 0.31 -14.20
N LYS A 3 7.26 -0.29 -15.22
CA LYS A 3 5.86 -0.01 -15.58
C LYS A 3 4.92 -0.48 -14.46
N LEU A 4 3.75 0.14 -14.33
CA LEU A 4 2.80 -0.21 -13.28
C LEU A 4 2.41 -1.71 -13.38
N GLU A 5 2.11 -2.18 -14.59
CA GLU A 5 1.79 -3.58 -14.89
C GLU A 5 2.89 -4.58 -14.48
N GLU A 6 4.17 -4.24 -14.70
CA GLU A 6 5.29 -5.10 -14.29
C GLU A 6 5.40 -5.20 -12.76
N PHE A 7 5.03 -4.12 -12.08
CA PHE A 7 5.03 -4.07 -10.63
C PHE A 7 3.86 -4.84 -10.02
N GLU A 8 2.68 -4.74 -10.62
CA GLU A 8 1.47 -5.49 -10.24
C GLU A 8 1.73 -7.00 -10.37
N LYS A 9 2.16 -7.45 -11.56
CA LYS A 9 2.49 -8.87 -11.81
C LYS A 9 3.53 -9.41 -10.85
N LYS A 10 4.58 -8.63 -10.56
CA LYS A 10 5.62 -9.04 -9.61
C LYS A 10 5.07 -9.19 -8.20
N PHE A 11 4.18 -8.29 -7.79
CA PHE A 11 3.57 -8.33 -6.47
C PHE A 11 2.62 -9.52 -6.30
N GLU A 12 1.75 -9.78 -7.28
CA GLU A 12 0.87 -10.95 -7.30
C GLU A 12 1.67 -12.25 -7.26
N SER A 13 2.71 -12.37 -8.12
CA SER A 13 3.59 -13.55 -8.14
C SER A 13 4.28 -13.79 -6.79
N GLU A 14 4.83 -12.74 -6.15
CA GLU A 14 5.47 -12.84 -4.82
C GLU A 14 4.50 -13.32 -3.73
N TYR A 15 3.23 -12.92 -3.82
CA TYR A 15 2.20 -13.32 -2.87
C TYR A 15 1.71 -14.76 -3.12
N ASP A 16 1.51 -15.14 -4.38
CA ASP A 16 1.10 -16.49 -4.78
C ASP A 16 2.14 -17.54 -4.41
N GLU A 17 3.43 -17.25 -4.65
CA GLU A 17 4.53 -18.13 -4.24
C GLU A 17 4.55 -18.34 -2.73
N THR A 18 4.35 -17.28 -1.95
CA THR A 18 4.31 -17.37 -0.49
C THR A 18 3.09 -18.16 -0.02
N SER A 19 1.96 -18.04 -0.72
CA SER A 19 0.72 -18.75 -0.39
C SER A 19 0.81 -20.25 -0.67
N LYS A 20 1.35 -20.64 -1.82
CA LYS A 20 1.63 -22.04 -2.13
C LYS A 20 2.58 -22.68 -1.12
N ALA A 21 3.63 -21.96 -0.71
CA ALA A 21 4.55 -22.46 0.30
C ALA A 21 3.89 -22.69 1.68
N VAL A 22 2.88 -21.89 2.04
CA VAL A 22 2.09 -22.13 3.27
C VAL A 22 1.22 -23.38 3.12
N GLU A 23 0.50 -23.52 2.00
CA GLU A 23 -0.37 -24.67 1.73
C GLU A 23 0.42 -25.99 1.76
N GLU A 24 1.56 -26.04 1.06
CA GLU A 24 2.44 -27.22 1.04
C GLU A 24 2.94 -27.63 2.42
N LEU A 25 3.24 -26.66 3.29
CA LEU A 25 3.69 -26.93 4.67
C LEU A 25 2.54 -27.33 5.60
N GLU A 26 1.31 -26.86 5.35
CA GLU A 26 0.11 -27.24 6.09
C GLU A 26 -0.34 -28.68 5.78
N GLU A 27 -0.16 -29.14 4.54
CA GLU A 27 -0.44 -30.53 4.13
C GLU A 27 0.61 -31.53 4.64
N GLY A 28 1.79 -31.06 5.03
CA GLY A 28 2.90 -31.88 5.51
C GLY A 28 2.85 -32.25 7.00
N PRO A 29 3.83 -33.04 7.48
CA PRO A 29 3.96 -33.39 8.89
C PRO A 29 4.17 -32.15 9.76
N GLN A 30 3.31 -31.99 10.77
CA GLN A 30 3.34 -30.85 11.69
C GLN A 30 4.40 -31.07 12.78
N THR A 31 5.60 -30.54 12.54
CA THR A 31 6.69 -30.47 13.53
C THR A 31 6.78 -29.05 14.10
N GLU A 32 7.48 -28.87 15.23
CA GLU A 32 7.74 -27.53 15.78
C GLU A 32 8.44 -26.62 14.76
N THR A 33 9.36 -27.18 13.97
CA THR A 33 10.07 -26.45 12.90
C THR A 33 9.12 -26.06 11.77
N THR A 34 8.25 -26.98 11.33
CA THR A 34 7.22 -26.71 10.31
C THR A 34 6.27 -25.60 10.78
N THR A 35 5.85 -25.66 12.04
CA THR A 35 4.90 -24.70 12.64
C THR A 35 5.52 -23.29 12.70
N SER A 36 6.79 -23.20 13.07
CA SER A 36 7.53 -21.93 13.09
C SER A 36 7.65 -21.31 11.70
N GLU A 37 7.94 -22.12 10.67
CA GLU A 37 8.06 -21.65 9.30
C GLU A 37 6.70 -21.23 8.71
N ILE A 38 5.62 -21.96 8.98
CA ILE A 38 4.24 -21.56 8.62
C ILE A 38 3.92 -20.19 9.22
N ASN A 39 4.21 -19.97 10.50
CA ASN A 39 3.96 -18.69 11.16
C ASN A 39 4.80 -17.56 10.53
N ARG A 40 6.05 -17.84 10.17
CA ARG A 40 6.92 -16.89 9.46
C ARG A 40 6.35 -16.49 8.10
N LEU A 41 5.86 -17.47 7.33
CA LEU A 41 5.29 -17.24 6.02
C LEU A 41 3.92 -16.53 6.09
N LYS A 42 3.07 -16.87 7.06
CA LYS A 42 1.81 -16.15 7.33
C LYS A 42 2.08 -14.69 7.72
N GLN A 43 3.08 -14.44 8.54
CA GLN A 43 3.49 -13.07 8.86
C GLN A 43 4.03 -12.32 7.63
N ARG A 44 4.77 -13.02 6.76
CA ARG A 44 5.23 -12.47 5.48
C ARG A 44 4.05 -12.12 4.55
N GLN A 45 3.04 -12.99 4.44
CA GLN A 45 1.82 -12.71 3.69
C GLN A 45 1.09 -11.48 4.25
N ILE A 46 0.95 -11.35 5.58
CA ILE A 46 0.38 -10.17 6.23
C ILE A 46 1.14 -8.91 5.83
N ASN A 47 2.47 -8.95 5.90
CA ASN A 47 3.33 -7.82 5.56
C ASN A 47 3.33 -7.51 4.05
N GLN A 48 2.96 -8.48 3.21
CA GLN A 48 2.83 -8.32 1.77
C GLN A 48 1.43 -7.89 1.32
N LYS A 49 0.45 -7.70 2.21
CA LYS A 49 -0.93 -7.35 1.77
C LYS A 49 -1.05 -5.96 1.14
N ILE A 50 -0.17 -5.03 1.50
CA ILE A 50 -0.11 -3.66 0.97
C ILE A 50 1.31 -3.35 0.53
N LYS A 51 1.46 -2.76 -0.66
CA LYS A 51 2.72 -2.22 -1.16
C LYS A 51 2.54 -0.75 -1.53
N ILE A 52 3.39 0.11 -0.97
CA ILE A 52 3.37 1.55 -1.22
C ILE A 52 4.48 1.90 -2.20
N ARG A 53 4.13 2.58 -3.29
CA ARG A 53 5.07 3.07 -4.29
C ARG A 53 4.96 4.59 -4.38
N VAL A 54 6.06 5.28 -4.14
CA VAL A 54 6.14 6.73 -4.30
C VAL A 54 6.72 7.06 -5.66
N THR A 55 6.06 7.93 -6.43
CA THR A 55 6.51 8.36 -7.76
C THR A 55 6.46 9.87 -7.89
N GLY A 56 7.39 10.45 -8.67
CA GLY A 56 7.39 11.88 -8.95
C GLY A 56 7.61 12.80 -7.75
N LEU A 57 8.15 12.28 -6.63
CA LEU A 57 8.36 13.05 -5.41
C LEU A 57 9.39 14.15 -5.64
N LYS A 58 8.99 15.40 -5.45
CA LYS A 58 9.87 16.57 -5.55
C LYS A 58 9.67 17.44 -4.32
N ALA A 59 10.75 18.10 -3.91
CA ALA A 59 10.67 19.16 -2.91
C ALA A 59 10.01 20.38 -3.57
N GLU A 60 8.97 20.91 -2.94
CA GLU A 60 8.28 22.10 -3.41
C GLU A 60 7.99 23.01 -2.22
N LYS A 61 8.23 24.32 -2.37
CA LYS A 61 7.90 25.30 -1.34
C LYS A 61 6.38 25.39 -1.23
N VAL A 62 5.86 25.17 -0.04
CA VAL A 62 4.43 25.35 0.27
C VAL A 62 4.16 26.85 0.37
N ALA A 63 3.11 27.31 -0.31
CA ALA A 63 2.70 28.71 -0.28
C ALA A 63 1.74 29.01 0.89
N ASP A 64 1.02 28.01 1.40
CA ASP A 64 -0.03 28.16 2.41
C ASP A 64 0.16 27.28 3.65
N ASP A 65 0.06 27.89 4.84
CA ASP A 65 0.27 27.23 6.14
C ASP A 65 -0.73 26.10 6.46
N ARG A 66 -1.91 26.06 5.80
CA ARG A 66 -2.92 25.01 6.01
C ARG A 66 -2.47 23.63 5.50
N ASP A 67 -1.84 23.58 4.34
CA ASP A 67 -1.34 22.33 3.75
C ASP A 67 -0.15 21.76 4.55
N ALA A 68 0.59 22.65 5.22
CA ALA A 68 1.75 22.28 6.02
C ALA A 68 1.38 21.52 7.30
N ILE A 69 0.20 21.78 7.88
CA ILE A 69 -0.27 21.12 9.11
C ILE A 69 -0.71 19.68 8.81
N LEU A 70 -1.47 19.46 7.74
CA LEU A 70 -2.06 18.16 7.40
C LEU A 70 -1.03 17.12 6.93
N ALA A 71 0.05 17.58 6.30
CA ALA A 71 1.11 16.72 5.79
C ALA A 71 2.31 16.57 6.74
N LYS A 72 2.23 17.12 7.97
CA LYS A 72 3.31 17.09 8.96
C LYS A 72 3.52 15.70 9.55
N ASP A 73 2.43 15.00 9.87
CA ASP A 73 2.49 13.66 10.45
C ASP A 73 3.09 12.63 9.48
N CYS A 74 2.86 12.83 8.17
CA CYS A 74 3.46 12.02 7.11
C CYS A 74 4.82 12.56 6.61
N ARG A 75 5.31 13.70 7.13
CA ARG A 75 6.51 14.42 6.62
C ARG A 75 6.47 14.70 5.11
N LEU A 76 5.28 15.02 4.60
CA LEU A 76 5.01 15.31 3.19
C LEU A 76 4.73 16.80 2.91
N HIS A 77 4.71 17.66 3.94
CA HIS A 77 4.32 19.07 3.81
C HIS A 77 5.02 19.83 2.68
N ASN A 78 6.34 19.75 2.54
CA ASN A 78 7.08 20.43 1.46
C ASN A 78 7.31 19.54 0.23
N LYS A 79 6.37 18.63 -0.07
CA LYS A 79 6.52 17.69 -1.18
C LYS A 79 5.32 17.72 -2.10
N CYS A 80 5.58 17.50 -3.38
CA CYS A 80 4.58 17.16 -4.37
C CYS A 80 4.93 15.83 -5.01
N GLY A 81 3.93 15.11 -5.50
CA GLY A 81 4.11 13.82 -6.13
C GLY A 81 2.92 12.90 -5.95
N THR A 82 3.06 11.69 -6.47
CA THR A 82 2.01 10.67 -6.44
C THR A 82 2.44 9.48 -5.59
N ILE A 83 1.63 9.13 -4.61
CA ILE A 83 1.78 7.91 -3.81
C ILE A 83 0.76 6.90 -4.31
N LEU A 84 1.24 5.82 -4.91
CA LEU A 84 0.42 4.67 -5.26
C LEU A 84 0.38 3.70 -4.08
N ILE A 85 -0.83 3.36 -3.63
CA ILE A 85 -1.08 2.35 -2.61
C ILE A 85 -1.73 1.17 -3.30
N LEU A 86 -0.96 0.10 -3.46
CA LEU A 86 -1.38 -1.15 -4.06
C LEU A 86 -1.61 -2.18 -2.97
N GLY A 87 -2.51 -3.11 -3.20
CA GLY A 87 -2.69 -4.21 -2.29
C GLY A 87 -3.88 -5.07 -2.65
N LEU A 88 -3.88 -6.27 -2.11
CA LEU A 88 -4.91 -7.27 -2.37
C LEU A 88 -6.26 -6.85 -1.81
N LYS A 89 -7.32 -7.49 -2.25
CA LYS A 89 -8.65 -7.33 -1.67
C LYS A 89 -8.60 -7.51 -0.14
N ASN A 90 -9.32 -6.68 0.61
CA ASN A 90 -9.38 -6.69 2.07
C ASN A 90 -8.04 -6.44 2.82
N SER A 91 -7.02 -5.92 2.14
CA SER A 91 -5.73 -5.61 2.78
C SER A 91 -5.74 -4.42 3.74
N GLY A 92 -6.86 -3.67 3.81
CA GLY A 92 -7.00 -2.50 4.68
C GLY A 92 -6.72 -1.16 3.99
N LYS A 93 -6.53 -1.13 2.66
CA LYS A 93 -6.31 0.11 1.88
C LYS A 93 -7.40 1.17 2.11
N LYS A 94 -8.67 0.74 2.18
CA LYS A 94 -9.81 1.62 2.42
C LYS A 94 -9.82 2.19 3.84
N THR A 95 -9.41 1.40 4.83
CA THR A 95 -9.23 1.88 6.21
C THR A 95 -8.10 2.91 6.27
N LEU A 96 -6.95 2.61 5.66
CA LEU A 96 -5.82 3.54 5.56
C LEU A 96 -6.25 4.86 4.90
N LEU A 97 -7.03 4.78 3.82
CA LEU A 97 -7.60 5.93 3.15
C LEU A 97 -8.52 6.75 4.05
N ASN A 98 -9.43 6.10 4.78
CA ASN A 98 -10.35 6.78 5.67
C ASN A 98 -9.59 7.46 6.83
N THR A 99 -8.57 6.82 7.39
CA THR A 99 -7.68 7.42 8.39
C THR A 99 -6.96 8.64 7.85
N LEU A 100 -6.55 8.63 6.57
CA LEU A 100 -6.04 9.83 5.93
C LEU A 100 -7.18 10.87 5.84
N LYS A 101 -8.34 10.54 5.25
CA LYS A 101 -9.48 11.46 5.04
C LYS A 101 -10.01 12.17 6.28
N GLU A 102 -9.97 11.54 7.46
CA GLU A 102 -10.37 12.17 8.72
C GLU A 102 -9.63 13.50 8.99
N ASN A 103 -8.51 13.73 8.29
CA ASN A 103 -7.76 14.98 8.27
C ASN A 103 -8.24 16.01 7.21
N LYS A 104 -9.47 15.88 6.68
CA LYS A 104 -10.13 16.82 5.72
C LYS A 104 -9.46 16.88 4.34
N PHE A 105 -9.35 15.74 3.68
CA PHE A 105 -8.85 15.64 2.31
C PHE A 105 -9.97 15.57 1.27
N ASP A 106 -9.70 16.07 0.07
CA ASP A 106 -10.61 15.95 -1.08
C ASP A 106 -10.50 14.57 -1.72
N GLU A 107 -11.64 13.90 -1.91
CA GLU A 107 -11.73 12.56 -2.49
C GLU A 107 -12.35 12.59 -3.89
N TYR A 108 -11.74 11.81 -4.80
CA TYR A 108 -12.35 11.41 -6.05
C TYR A 108 -12.37 9.89 -6.14
N THR A 109 -13.55 9.31 -6.32
CA THR A 109 -13.73 7.85 -6.42
C THR A 109 -14.19 7.44 -7.82
N SER A 110 -13.53 6.43 -8.38
CA SER A 110 -13.99 5.64 -9.52
C SER A 110 -14.17 4.18 -9.09
N ASN A 111 -14.79 3.35 -9.94
CA ASN A 111 -15.05 1.94 -9.62
C ASN A 111 -13.76 1.09 -9.44
N LEU A 112 -12.61 1.55 -9.94
CA LEU A 112 -11.35 0.80 -9.96
C LEU A 112 -10.21 1.48 -9.18
N SER A 113 -10.35 2.77 -8.86
CA SER A 113 -9.33 3.52 -8.13
C SER A 113 -9.96 4.62 -7.28
N CYS A 114 -9.36 4.86 -6.12
CA CYS A 114 -9.69 6.00 -5.29
C CYS A 114 -8.50 6.95 -5.24
N GLU A 115 -8.76 8.23 -5.51
CA GLU A 115 -7.77 9.29 -5.44
C GLU A 115 -8.06 10.22 -4.25
N LEU A 116 -7.01 10.57 -3.53
CA LEU A 116 -7.05 11.47 -2.37
C LEU A 116 -6.00 12.55 -2.55
N PHE A 117 -6.37 13.80 -2.32
CA PHE A 117 -5.46 14.94 -2.40
C PHE A 117 -5.14 15.48 -1.00
N MET A 118 -3.85 15.66 -0.72
CA MET A 118 -3.33 16.32 0.47
C MET A 118 -2.38 17.44 0.02
N GLY A 119 -2.90 18.67 -0.08
CA GLY A 119 -2.19 19.77 -0.72
C GLY A 119 -1.78 19.37 -2.15
N LYS A 120 -0.47 19.37 -2.42
CA LYS A 120 0.11 18.98 -3.74
C LYS A 120 0.46 17.50 -3.86
N MET A 121 0.16 16.69 -2.84
CA MET A 121 0.32 15.24 -2.89
C MET A 121 -0.96 14.59 -3.40
N LYS A 122 -0.81 13.69 -4.37
CA LYS A 122 -1.88 12.82 -4.85
C LYS A 122 -1.64 11.41 -4.34
N PHE A 123 -2.63 10.82 -3.67
CA PHE A 123 -2.61 9.40 -3.34
C PHE A 123 -3.57 8.70 -4.30
N THR A 124 -3.10 7.62 -4.91
CA THR A 124 -3.92 6.77 -5.80
C THR A 124 -3.92 5.37 -5.24
N ILE A 125 -5.10 4.86 -4.92
CA ILE A 125 -5.28 3.50 -4.46
C ILE A 125 -5.72 2.65 -5.63
N ILE A 126 -5.03 1.52 -5.78
CA ILE A 126 -5.33 0.50 -6.77
C ILE A 126 -5.61 -0.78 -6.02
N GLU A 127 -6.79 -1.34 -6.26
CA GLU A 127 -7.15 -2.66 -5.78
C GLU A 127 -6.68 -3.70 -6.79
N LEU A 128 -5.89 -4.65 -6.31
CA LEU A 128 -5.47 -5.82 -7.09
C LEU A 128 -6.45 -6.94 -6.79
N GLU A 129 -6.86 -7.65 -7.84
CA GLU A 129 -7.79 -8.78 -7.77
C GLU A 129 -7.14 -10.02 -7.15
#